data_AF-A0A835P415-F1
#
_entry.id   AF-A0A835P415-F1
#
_cell.length_a   1.000
_cell.length_b   1.000
_cell.length_c   1.000
_cell.angle_alpha   90.00
_cell.angle_beta   90.00
_cell.angle_gamma   90.00
#
_symmetry.space_group_name_H-M   'P 1'
#
loop_
_entity.id
_entity.type
_entity.pdbx_description
1 polymer ?
#
loop_
_entity_poly.entity_id
_entity_poly.type
_entity_poly.pdbx_seq_one_letter_code
_entity_poly.pdbx_strand_id
1 'polypeptide(L)'
;MTGRHCEVHQMTGNYMWDQKANVSFDIGVNKESLLPLWWNGSEPLWVTMMKAKKNVSMYYWPGCEVEILGVRPSYCREYFSVPTDKNFADAISDALESLWYVTRFLQFRRGSSMLRSQAIRILALSPTPSNNSAEMAAVYYERIDVEGHHYGPSSQQRKNALKEVDKALTNMISLIKSKGLQNDINVLLFSDHGMTDISWADKLIELKNYINMSDTIQMKDRGPVVSLWPTPEKHAEIYQKLKAVEHMDVYNIQDIPNRFFYKKGKFVSPLTLVAEEGWFIVESRDKLPYWENGTGRKEAWQNGWHGYDNELMDMRGFFLAFGPDFRSNYRAPPIRSVDVYNIMCSLAGVQPLPNNGSWSRLQLHQQQSPIFFLQGQPSPVNTDTVFKEPRALLKDHNTERVGDGVNVNKTSKTNATGFEDKGALFHSKLHKPTILMRK
;
A
#
# COMPACT_ATOMS: atom_id res chain seq x y z
N MET A 1 4.08 4.99 -1.55
CA MET A 1 5.19 5.98 -1.56
C MET A 1 6.29 5.72 -2.61
N THR A 2 6.11 4.78 -3.55
CA THR A 2 7.14 4.41 -4.55
C THR A 2 6.79 4.86 -5.98
N GLY A 3 5.51 5.16 -6.24
CA GLY A 3 5.01 5.42 -7.60
C GLY A 3 5.02 4.18 -8.50
N ARG A 4 5.24 2.99 -7.94
CA ARG A 4 5.35 1.73 -8.68
C ARG A 4 4.07 0.91 -8.57
N HIS A 5 3.81 0.06 -9.55
CA HIS A 5 2.80 -1.00 -9.44
C HIS A 5 3.28 -2.13 -8.50
N CYS A 6 2.35 -2.94 -8.03
CA CYS A 6 2.62 -4.03 -7.08
C CYS A 6 3.55 -5.11 -7.65
N GLU A 7 3.46 -5.39 -8.96
CA GLU A 7 4.39 -6.31 -9.61
C GLU A 7 5.86 -5.84 -9.62
N VAL A 8 6.11 -4.56 -9.34
CA VAL A 8 7.47 -3.99 -9.28
C VAL A 8 7.92 -3.81 -7.83
N HIS A 9 7.10 -3.20 -6.98
CA HIS A 9 7.46 -3.01 -5.56
C HIS A 9 7.28 -4.27 -4.71
N GLN A 10 6.78 -5.37 -5.29
CA GLN A 10 6.66 -6.72 -4.72
C GLN A 10 5.63 -6.90 -3.60
N MET A 11 5.12 -5.83 -3.00
CA MET A 11 3.94 -5.92 -2.11
C MET A 11 2.65 -6.19 -2.92
N THR A 12 2.32 -7.45 -3.16
CA THR A 12 1.15 -7.90 -3.94
C THR A 12 -0.10 -8.17 -3.10
N GLY A 13 -0.02 -8.14 -1.78
CA GLY A 13 -1.18 -8.31 -0.91
C GLY A 13 -0.82 -8.19 0.56
N ASN A 14 -1.84 -8.19 1.41
CA ASN A 14 -1.66 -8.18 2.87
C ASN A 14 -1.27 -9.56 3.43
N TYR A 15 -1.53 -10.61 2.65
CA TYR A 15 -1.14 -11.97 2.94
C TYR A 15 -0.42 -12.54 1.72
N MET A 16 0.89 -12.79 1.86
CA MET A 16 1.73 -13.32 0.80
C MET A 16 2.57 -14.48 1.32
N TRP A 17 3.14 -15.26 0.41
CA TRP A 17 4.00 -16.38 0.77
C TRP A 17 5.15 -16.48 -0.21
N ASP A 18 6.38 -16.59 0.31
CA ASP A 18 7.56 -16.90 -0.49
C ASP A 18 7.81 -18.41 -0.43
N GLN A 19 7.42 -19.13 -1.47
CA GLN A 19 7.55 -20.58 -1.55
C GLN A 19 9.00 -21.06 -1.36
N LYS A 20 10.00 -20.27 -1.78
CA LYS A 20 11.42 -20.67 -1.69
C LYS A 20 11.95 -20.59 -0.27
N ALA A 21 11.59 -19.52 0.44
CA ALA A 21 11.97 -19.32 1.83
C ALA A 21 11.05 -20.05 2.80
N ASN A 22 9.85 -20.43 2.34
CA ASN A 22 8.73 -20.93 3.13
C ASN A 22 8.37 -19.98 4.30
N VAL A 23 8.30 -18.69 4.00
CA VAL A 23 7.97 -17.63 4.97
C VAL A 23 6.73 -16.89 4.48
N SER A 24 5.87 -16.49 5.42
CA SER A 24 4.67 -15.72 5.12
C SER A 24 4.87 -14.24 5.40
N PHE A 25 4.26 -13.40 4.57
CA PHE A 25 3.96 -12.05 4.97
C PHE A 25 2.50 -12.05 5.40
N ASP A 26 2.24 -11.87 6.68
CA ASP A 26 0.89 -11.64 7.19
C ASP A 26 0.87 -10.23 7.79
N ILE A 27 -0.09 -9.41 7.39
CA ILE A 27 -0.17 -8.02 7.84
C ILE A 27 -0.27 -7.93 9.37
N GLY A 28 0.44 -6.97 9.96
CA GLY A 28 0.43 -6.69 11.40
C GLY A 28 1.81 -6.80 12.04
N VAL A 29 1.81 -6.80 13.37
CA VAL A 29 3.03 -6.75 14.19
C VAL A 29 3.57 -8.17 14.35
N ASN A 30 4.38 -8.62 13.39
CA ASN A 30 5.11 -9.87 13.48
C ASN A 30 6.50 -9.73 12.84
N LYS A 31 7.43 -10.59 13.21
CA LYS A 31 8.84 -10.48 12.76
C LYS A 31 9.01 -10.78 11.27
N GLU A 32 8.16 -11.63 10.70
CA GLU A 32 8.25 -12.05 9.30
C GLU A 32 7.82 -10.93 8.35
N SER A 33 6.82 -10.12 8.73
CA SER A 33 6.37 -8.96 7.96
C SER A 33 7.43 -7.87 7.87
N LEU A 34 8.39 -7.83 8.80
CA LEU A 34 9.49 -6.85 8.81
C LEU A 34 10.69 -7.26 7.93
N LEU A 35 10.67 -8.45 7.32
CA LEU A 35 11.80 -8.94 6.54
C LEU A 35 12.01 -8.09 5.27
N PRO A 36 13.25 -7.61 4.99
CA PRO A 36 13.52 -6.76 3.84
C PRO A 36 13.16 -7.38 2.48
N LEU A 37 13.03 -8.71 2.40
CA LEU A 37 12.65 -9.44 1.18
C LEU A 37 11.29 -9.00 0.62
N TRP A 38 10.38 -8.50 1.47
CA TRP A 38 9.06 -8.00 1.08
C TRP A 38 9.09 -6.54 0.59
N TRP A 39 10.03 -5.75 1.11
CA TRP A 39 10.02 -4.28 1.00
C TRP A 39 11.07 -3.72 0.05
N ASN A 40 12.18 -4.45 -0.17
CA ASN A 40 13.31 -3.99 -0.98
C ASN A 40 13.02 -4.01 -2.51
N GLY A 41 11.82 -4.38 -2.93
CA GLY A 41 11.44 -4.37 -4.35
C GLY A 41 11.46 -2.99 -4.99
N SER A 42 11.31 -1.92 -4.21
CA SER A 42 11.41 -0.54 -4.68
C SER A 42 11.77 0.41 -3.56
N GLU A 43 12.51 1.46 -3.91
CA GLU A 43 12.85 2.53 -2.97
C GLU A 43 11.66 3.49 -2.78
N PRO A 44 11.11 3.64 -1.55
CA PRO A 44 10.08 4.62 -1.26
C PRO A 44 10.67 6.02 -1.12
N LEU A 45 9.85 7.05 -1.34
CA LEU A 45 10.24 8.46 -1.25
C LEU A 45 11.01 8.80 0.03
N TRP A 46 10.58 8.30 1.19
CA TRP A 46 11.26 8.61 2.45
C TRP A 46 12.70 8.09 2.46
N VAL A 47 13.00 6.95 1.84
CA VAL A 47 14.39 6.47 1.68
C VAL A 47 15.17 7.42 0.78
N THR A 48 14.58 7.85 -0.35
CA THR A 48 15.21 8.83 -1.25
C THR A 48 15.51 10.15 -0.54
N MET A 49 14.59 10.63 0.30
CA MET A 49 14.79 11.84 1.11
C MET A 49 15.90 11.66 2.15
N MET A 50 15.92 10.54 2.88
CA MET A 50 16.97 10.24 3.85
C MET A 50 18.35 10.16 3.18
N LYS A 51 18.46 9.53 2.01
CA LYS A 51 19.69 9.52 1.18
C LYS A 51 20.11 10.92 0.73
N ALA A 52 19.14 11.80 0.48
CA ALA A 52 19.35 13.22 0.18
C ALA A 52 19.59 14.08 1.44
N LYS A 53 19.77 13.47 2.63
CA LYS A 53 19.98 14.14 3.92
C LYS A 53 18.83 15.07 4.33
N LYS A 54 17.60 14.71 3.91
CA LYS A 54 16.35 15.33 4.35
C LYS A 54 15.71 14.42 5.38
N ASN A 55 15.41 14.96 6.55
CA ASN A 55 14.80 14.25 7.65
C ASN A 55 13.33 13.96 7.37
N VAL A 56 12.90 12.77 7.79
CA VAL A 56 11.52 12.31 7.63
C VAL A 56 10.98 11.81 8.96
N SER A 57 9.79 12.30 9.33
CA SER A 57 9.03 11.82 10.49
C SER A 57 7.80 11.04 10.04
N MET A 58 7.65 9.80 10.49
CA MET A 58 6.52 8.95 10.13
C MET A 58 5.74 8.56 11.38
N TYR A 59 4.42 8.64 11.31
CA TYR A 59 3.52 8.32 12.40
C TYR A 59 2.54 7.27 11.93
N TYR A 60 2.66 6.08 12.51
CA TYR A 60 1.82 4.91 12.23
C TYR A 60 1.90 4.39 10.78
N TRP A 61 2.81 4.92 9.96
CA TRP A 61 2.82 4.64 8.54
C TRP A 61 3.41 3.24 8.24
N PRO A 62 2.72 2.37 7.48
CA PRO A 62 3.20 1.03 7.18
C PRO A 62 4.60 1.02 6.55
N GLY A 63 5.53 0.34 7.20
CA GLY A 63 6.90 0.20 6.74
C GLY A 63 7.87 1.25 7.30
N CYS A 64 7.45 2.17 8.16
CA CYS A 64 8.40 3.04 8.87
C CYS A 64 9.23 2.26 9.90
N GLU A 65 8.65 1.17 10.40
CA GLU A 65 9.21 0.17 11.30
C GLU A 65 10.09 -0.87 10.58
N VAL A 66 10.28 -0.73 9.27
CA VAL A 66 11.12 -1.60 8.45
C VAL A 66 12.38 -0.87 7.99
N GLU A 67 13.52 -1.57 8.01
CA GLU A 67 14.73 -1.10 7.37
C GLU A 67 14.68 -1.42 5.87
N ILE A 68 14.28 -0.44 5.07
CA ILE A 68 14.14 -0.61 3.62
C ILE A 68 15.45 -0.16 2.97
N LEU A 69 16.10 -1.07 2.24
CA LEU A 69 17.38 -0.83 1.56
C LEU A 69 18.47 -0.27 2.50
N GLY A 70 18.49 -0.74 3.76
CA GLY A 70 19.48 -0.31 4.77
C GLY A 70 19.19 1.06 5.38
N VAL A 71 17.98 1.61 5.19
CA VAL A 71 17.63 2.97 5.63
C VAL A 71 16.38 2.95 6.51
N ARG A 72 16.38 3.81 7.53
CA ARG A 72 15.26 4.12 8.43
C ARG A 72 14.90 5.61 8.34
N PRO A 73 13.63 6.00 8.55
CA PRO A 73 13.28 7.41 8.71
C PRO A 73 13.95 8.02 9.95
N SER A 74 14.08 9.34 10.01
CA SER A 74 14.65 10.06 11.17
C SER A 74 13.83 9.86 12.44
N TYR A 75 12.51 9.66 12.29
CA TYR A 75 11.59 9.28 13.35
C TYR A 75 10.49 8.36 12.79
N CYS A 76 10.14 7.32 13.56
CA CYS A 76 8.99 6.46 13.29
C CYS A 76 8.24 6.24 14.62
N ARG A 77 6.97 6.62 14.65
CA ARG A 77 6.03 6.11 15.65
C ARG A 77 5.40 4.85 15.07
N GLU A 78 5.81 3.71 15.59
CA GLU A 78 5.37 2.41 15.09
C GLU A 78 3.87 2.20 15.27
N TYR A 79 3.29 1.46 14.33
CA TYR A 79 1.91 1.03 14.40
C TYR A 79 1.84 -0.29 15.20
N PHE A 80 1.39 -0.20 16.46
CA PHE A 80 1.24 -1.38 17.34
C PHE A 80 -0.23 -1.78 17.55
N SER A 81 -1.13 -0.78 17.61
CA SER A 81 -2.57 -0.95 17.75
C SER A 81 -3.29 0.13 16.97
N VAL A 82 -4.61 -0.06 16.80
CA VAL A 82 -5.49 0.94 16.18
C VAL A 82 -5.35 2.30 16.87
N PRO A 83 -4.84 3.35 16.20
CA PRO A 83 -4.74 4.66 16.81
C PRO A 83 -6.14 5.21 17.12
N THR A 84 -6.33 5.68 18.36
CA THR A 84 -7.54 6.41 18.72
C THR A 84 -7.60 7.77 18.02
N ASP A 85 -8.76 8.43 18.01
CA ASP A 85 -8.89 9.78 17.46
C ASP A 85 -7.93 10.76 18.14
N LYS A 86 -7.71 10.58 19.44
CA LYS A 86 -6.74 11.37 20.19
C LYS A 86 -5.33 11.11 19.68
N ASN A 87 -4.94 9.84 19.49
CA ASN A 87 -3.61 9.51 18.96
C ASN A 87 -3.39 10.08 17.56
N PHE A 88 -4.43 10.09 16.73
CA PHE A 88 -4.38 10.70 15.40
C PHE A 88 -4.20 12.22 15.46
N ALA A 89 -4.99 12.91 16.30
CA ALA A 89 -4.86 14.34 16.50
C ALA A 89 -3.49 14.72 17.07
N ASP A 90 -2.99 13.95 18.05
CA ASP A 90 -1.65 14.12 18.61
C ASP A 90 -0.57 13.92 17.52
N ALA A 91 -0.68 12.86 16.70
CA ALA A 91 0.27 12.60 15.61
C ALA A 91 0.30 13.72 14.56
N ILE A 92 -0.85 14.32 14.21
CA ILE A 92 -0.90 15.50 13.34
C ILE A 92 -0.19 16.68 14.01
N SER A 93 -0.45 16.93 15.29
CA SER A 93 0.20 18.02 16.03
C SER A 93 1.72 17.82 16.07
N ASP A 94 2.18 16.62 16.42
CA ASP A 94 3.60 16.27 16.47
C ASP A 94 4.27 16.39 15.09
N ALA A 95 3.57 15.95 14.03
CA ALA A 95 4.04 16.11 12.66
C ALA A 95 4.23 17.60 12.29
N LEU A 96 3.27 18.46 12.63
CA LEU A 96 3.40 19.91 12.43
C LEU A 96 4.53 20.54 13.25
N GLU A 97 4.72 20.10 14.50
CA GLU A 97 5.84 20.56 15.32
C GLU A 97 7.19 20.18 14.67
N SER A 98 7.32 18.95 14.17
CA SER A 98 8.54 18.49 13.51
C SER A 98 8.88 19.32 12.25
N LEU A 99 7.87 19.82 11.54
CA LEU A 99 8.04 20.70 10.37
C LEU A 99 8.36 22.15 10.80
N TRP A 100 7.78 22.62 11.91
CA TRP A 100 7.91 24.00 12.39
C TRP A 100 9.33 24.34 12.87
N TYR A 101 10.02 23.42 13.56
CA TYR A 101 11.38 23.67 14.06
C TYR A 101 12.38 24.00 12.94
N VAL A 102 12.20 23.44 11.74
CA VAL A 102 13.06 23.77 10.59
C VAL A 102 12.82 25.21 10.10
N THR A 103 11.59 25.71 10.16
CA THR A 103 11.23 27.08 9.72
C THR A 103 11.93 28.14 10.55
N ARG A 104 11.97 27.98 11.87
CA ARG A 104 12.63 28.93 12.76
C ARG A 104 14.15 28.92 12.61
N PHE A 105 14.75 27.74 12.39
CA PHE A 105 16.19 27.63 12.16
C PHE A 105 16.61 28.30 10.84
N LEU A 106 15.85 28.13 9.75
CA LEU A 106 16.16 28.78 8.46
C LEU A 106 15.90 30.28 8.46
N GLN A 107 14.81 30.77 9.08
CA GLN A 107 14.58 32.22 9.25
C GLN A 107 15.70 32.87 10.07
N PHE A 108 16.18 32.20 11.12
CA PHE A 108 17.30 32.70 11.93
C PHE A 108 18.62 32.79 11.14
N ARG A 109 18.87 31.91 10.15
CA ARG A 109 20.04 32.00 9.26
C ARG A 109 19.95 33.10 8.21
N ARG A 110 18.74 33.56 7.86
CA ARG A 110 18.50 34.62 6.87
C ARG A 110 18.38 36.04 7.47
N GLY A 111 18.35 36.18 8.80
CA GLY A 111 18.29 37.48 9.49
C GLY A 111 19.65 38.13 9.76
N SER A 112 19.74 39.44 9.57
CA SER A 112 20.95 40.26 9.72
C SER A 112 21.55 40.29 11.13
N SER A 113 22.86 40.53 11.17
CA SER A 113 23.82 40.31 12.26
C SER A 113 23.76 41.28 13.46
N MET A 114 22.79 41.18 14.36
CA MET A 114 22.87 41.99 15.61
C MET A 114 22.27 41.41 16.91
N LEU A 115 22.03 40.10 17.03
CA LEU A 115 21.64 39.49 18.32
C LEU A 115 22.26 38.10 18.52
N ARG A 116 23.58 37.98 18.28
CA ARG A 116 24.26 36.67 18.22
C ARG A 116 24.67 36.03 19.55
N SER A 117 24.58 36.67 20.72
CA SER A 117 25.19 36.08 21.94
C SER A 117 24.21 35.58 23.01
N GLN A 118 22.97 36.07 23.09
CA GLN A 118 22.04 35.68 24.18
C GLN A 118 20.96 34.68 23.74
N ALA A 119 20.48 34.73 22.50
CA ALA A 119 19.44 33.81 22.00
C ALA A 119 19.96 32.37 21.77
N ILE A 120 21.26 32.20 21.50
CA ILE A 120 21.89 30.89 21.30
C ILE A 120 21.84 30.04 22.59
N ARG A 121 21.93 30.68 23.77
CA ARG A 121 21.89 29.96 25.05
C ARG A 121 20.48 29.51 25.45
N ILE A 122 19.43 30.27 25.12
CA ILE A 122 18.06 29.92 25.54
C ILE A 122 17.49 28.78 24.70
N LEU A 123 17.84 28.66 23.42
CA LEU A 123 17.46 27.52 22.57
C LEU A 123 18.32 26.27 22.78
N ALA A 124 19.51 26.40 23.37
CA ALA A 124 20.43 25.29 23.66
C ALA A 124 20.24 24.65 25.04
N LEU A 125 19.35 25.19 25.90
CA LEU A 125 19.20 24.77 27.30
C LEU A 125 17.92 23.97 27.59
N SER A 126 17.18 23.51 26.58
CA SER A 126 16.12 22.52 26.79
C SER A 126 16.67 21.11 26.48
N PRO A 127 16.86 20.25 27.49
CA PRO A 127 17.30 18.88 27.26
C PRO A 127 16.08 18.03 26.91
N THR A 128 15.84 17.76 25.63
CA THR A 128 15.17 16.52 25.21
C THR A 128 15.92 15.93 24.01
N PRO A 129 16.31 14.65 24.07
CA PRO A 129 17.07 14.02 23.00
C PRO A 129 16.11 13.62 21.86
N SER A 130 16.17 14.31 20.72
CA SER A 130 16.02 13.73 19.37
C SER A 130 15.90 14.83 18.31
N ASN A 131 16.61 14.69 17.19
CA ASN A 131 16.14 14.72 15.78
C ASN A 131 14.90 15.56 15.35
N ASN A 132 14.45 16.57 16.09
CA ASN A 132 13.11 17.17 16.02
C ASN A 132 12.77 18.07 14.81
N SER A 133 13.54 18.01 13.72
CA SER A 133 13.28 18.84 12.54
C SER A 133 13.20 17.97 11.28
N ALA A 134 12.06 17.97 10.60
CA ALA A 134 11.80 17.14 9.42
C ALA A 134 11.39 17.99 8.20
N GLU A 135 11.76 17.55 6.99
CA GLU A 135 11.30 18.14 5.73
C GLU A 135 9.98 17.51 5.22
N MET A 136 9.69 16.28 5.65
CA MET A 136 8.43 15.59 5.40
C MET A 136 7.95 14.91 6.67
N ALA A 137 6.66 15.03 6.95
CA ALA A 137 5.97 14.22 7.94
C ALA A 137 4.82 13.43 7.30
N ALA A 138 4.63 12.19 7.69
CA ALA A 138 3.57 11.33 7.19
C ALA A 138 2.79 10.72 8.36
N VAL A 139 1.47 10.88 8.36
CA VAL A 139 0.57 10.41 9.43
C VAL A 139 -0.45 9.45 8.85
N TYR A 140 -0.60 8.31 9.51
CA TYR A 140 -1.57 7.28 9.14
C TYR A 140 -2.72 7.19 10.14
N TYR A 141 -3.94 6.94 9.63
CA TYR A 141 -5.13 6.70 10.42
C TYR A 141 -6.09 5.73 9.75
N GLU A 142 -6.69 4.83 10.51
CA GLU A 142 -7.39 3.66 9.96
C GLU A 142 -8.85 3.53 10.38
N ARG A 143 -9.30 4.31 11.37
CA ARG A 143 -10.59 4.05 12.02
C ARG A 143 -11.76 4.02 11.04
N ILE A 144 -11.74 4.85 10.00
CA ILE A 144 -12.85 4.93 9.03
C ILE A 144 -13.02 3.62 8.26
N ASP A 145 -11.92 2.94 7.97
CA ASP A 145 -11.93 1.63 7.33
C ASP A 145 -12.36 0.54 8.30
N VAL A 146 -11.84 0.56 9.54
CA VAL A 146 -12.26 -0.37 10.61
C VAL A 146 -13.77 -0.31 10.82
N GLU A 147 -14.34 0.89 10.93
CA GLU A 147 -15.79 1.08 11.08
C GLU A 147 -16.54 0.72 9.79
N GLY A 148 -15.93 0.92 8.62
CA GLY A 148 -16.45 0.50 7.32
C GLY A 148 -16.53 -1.02 7.20
N HIS A 149 -15.52 -1.74 7.68
CA HIS A 149 -15.56 -3.19 7.78
C HIS A 149 -16.60 -3.64 8.79
N HIS A 150 -16.60 -3.13 10.02
CA HIS A 150 -17.53 -3.60 11.06
C HIS A 150 -19.00 -3.32 10.73
N TYR A 151 -19.32 -2.15 10.18
CA TYR A 151 -20.70 -1.68 10.07
C TYR A 151 -21.16 -1.39 8.64
N GLY A 152 -20.25 -1.45 7.66
CA GLY A 152 -20.53 -1.15 6.26
C GLY A 152 -20.22 0.31 5.89
N PRO A 153 -19.92 0.59 4.61
CA PRO A 153 -19.58 1.93 4.12
C PRO A 153 -20.67 2.98 4.40
N SER A 154 -21.95 2.63 4.43
CA SER A 154 -23.03 3.62 4.62
C SER A 154 -23.44 3.89 6.09
N SER A 155 -22.81 3.19 7.03
CA SER A 155 -23.16 3.19 8.46
C SER A 155 -22.98 4.53 9.19
N GLN A 156 -23.71 4.69 10.29
CA GLN A 156 -23.59 5.87 11.15
C GLN A 156 -22.25 5.88 11.90
N GLN A 157 -21.72 4.72 12.26
CA GLN A 157 -20.44 4.53 12.95
C GLN A 157 -19.28 5.01 12.07
N ARG A 158 -19.24 4.59 10.80
CA ARG A 158 -18.27 5.09 9.82
C ARG A 158 -18.42 6.59 9.60
N LYS A 159 -19.65 7.11 9.49
CA LYS A 159 -19.91 8.56 9.38
C LYS A 159 -19.43 9.32 10.62
N ASN A 160 -19.55 8.75 11.81
CA ASN A 160 -19.04 9.37 13.04
C ASN A 160 -17.51 9.39 13.07
N ALA A 161 -16.83 8.30 12.69
CA ALA A 161 -15.38 8.29 12.54
C ALA A 161 -14.89 9.34 11.51
N LEU A 162 -15.65 9.57 10.43
CA LEU A 162 -15.36 10.65 9.49
C LEU A 162 -15.45 12.04 10.13
N LYS A 163 -16.43 12.29 11.01
CA LYS A 163 -16.53 13.57 11.74
C LYS A 163 -15.33 13.80 12.66
N GLU A 164 -14.80 12.76 13.28
CA GLU A 164 -13.60 12.89 14.14
C GLU A 164 -12.35 13.22 13.33
N VAL A 165 -12.19 12.64 12.13
CA VAL A 165 -11.13 13.04 11.19
C VAL A 165 -11.30 14.49 10.76
N ASP A 166 -12.52 14.92 10.43
CA ASP A 166 -12.80 16.30 10.04
C ASP A 166 -12.44 17.32 11.15
N LYS A 167 -12.73 16.99 12.41
CA LYS A 167 -12.29 17.79 13.57
C LYS A 167 -10.77 17.86 13.67
N ALA A 168 -10.07 16.72 13.52
CA ALA A 168 -8.61 16.70 13.55
C ALA A 168 -7.99 17.54 12.43
N LEU A 169 -8.55 17.49 11.21
CA LEU A 169 -8.11 18.31 10.08
C LEU A 169 -8.42 19.80 10.28
N THR A 170 -9.56 20.14 10.91
CA THR A 170 -9.89 21.52 11.29
C THR A 170 -8.88 22.08 12.30
N ASN A 171 -8.51 21.27 13.29
CA ASN A 171 -7.46 21.62 14.25
C ASN A 171 -6.10 21.78 13.58
N MET A 172 -5.75 20.88 12.63
CA MET A 172 -4.53 20.99 11.82
C MET A 172 -4.43 22.33 11.09
N ILE A 173 -5.49 22.74 10.40
CA ILE A 173 -5.55 24.02 9.69
C ILE A 173 -5.38 25.20 10.67
N SER A 174 -5.99 25.11 11.85
CA SER A 174 -5.86 26.13 12.90
C SER A 174 -4.43 26.22 13.43
N LEU A 175 -3.76 25.08 13.64
CA LEU A 175 -2.36 25.01 14.07
C LEU A 175 -1.39 25.53 13.00
N ILE A 176 -1.61 25.20 11.73
CA ILE A 176 -0.83 25.76 10.61
C ILE A 176 -0.92 27.29 10.63
N LYS A 177 -2.13 27.83 10.84
CA LYS A 177 -2.34 29.29 10.91
C LYS A 177 -1.68 29.93 12.13
N SER A 178 -1.86 29.36 13.32
CA SER A 178 -1.33 29.93 14.56
C SER A 178 0.21 29.88 14.62
N LYS A 179 0.82 28.91 13.96
CA LYS A 179 2.29 28.78 13.82
C LYS A 179 2.88 29.59 12.67
N GLY A 180 2.05 30.25 11.86
CA GLY A 180 2.50 31.04 10.71
C GLY A 180 3.02 30.21 9.53
N LEU A 181 2.59 28.94 9.41
CA LEU A 181 3.12 27.97 8.44
C LEU A 181 2.34 27.94 7.12
N GLN A 182 1.35 28.83 6.93
CA GLN A 182 0.45 28.77 5.76
C GLN A 182 1.19 28.85 4.42
N ASN A 183 2.33 29.54 4.39
CA ASN A 183 3.15 29.74 3.19
C ASN A 183 4.34 28.78 3.09
N ASP A 184 4.51 27.88 4.07
CA ASP A 184 5.69 27.01 4.21
C ASP A 184 5.37 25.52 4.07
N ILE A 185 4.09 25.13 4.20
CA ILE A 185 3.66 23.72 4.21
C ILE A 185 2.66 23.43 3.11
N ASN A 186 2.93 22.36 2.37
CA ASN A 186 2.00 21.67 1.49
C ASN A 186 1.43 20.43 2.18
N VAL A 187 0.13 20.24 2.10
CA VAL A 187 -0.61 19.13 2.70
C VAL A 187 -1.24 18.30 1.59
N LEU A 188 -0.99 17.00 1.63
CA LEU A 188 -1.63 15.99 0.79
C LEU A 188 -2.46 15.06 1.68
N LEU A 189 -3.72 14.86 1.32
CA LEU A 189 -4.63 13.92 1.96
C LEU A 189 -5.12 12.94 0.90
N PHE A 190 -4.99 11.66 1.12
CA PHE A 190 -5.54 10.66 0.20
C PHE A 190 -5.92 9.38 0.93
N SER A 191 -6.69 8.52 0.27
CA SER A 191 -6.86 7.13 0.71
C SER A 191 -6.16 6.17 -0.24
N ASP A 192 -5.89 4.98 0.27
CA ASP A 192 -5.41 3.84 -0.51
C ASP A 192 -6.50 3.26 -1.42
N HIS A 193 -7.74 3.15 -0.93
CA HIS A 193 -8.89 2.65 -1.67
C HIS A 193 -10.22 3.21 -1.12
N GLY A 194 -11.34 2.67 -1.62
CA GLY A 194 -12.69 2.83 -1.08
C GLY A 194 -13.21 1.57 -0.37
N MET A 195 -14.52 1.36 -0.33
CA MET A 195 -15.17 0.29 0.45
C MET A 195 -16.54 0.01 -0.15
N THR A 196 -16.93 -1.26 -0.26
CA THR A 196 -18.28 -1.67 -0.67
C THR A 196 -18.92 -2.59 0.38
N ASP A 197 -20.25 -2.72 0.35
CA ASP A 197 -20.99 -3.62 1.24
C ASP A 197 -20.78 -5.11 0.84
N ILE A 198 -20.84 -6.01 1.81
CA ILE A 198 -20.80 -7.47 1.58
C ILE A 198 -22.01 -8.17 2.20
N SER A 199 -22.43 -9.31 1.62
CA SER A 199 -23.54 -10.11 2.13
C SER A 199 -23.12 -11.56 2.38
N TRP A 200 -23.06 -11.95 3.66
CA TRP A 200 -22.69 -13.32 4.07
C TRP A 200 -23.76 -14.38 3.78
N ALA A 201 -25.02 -13.96 3.76
CA ALA A 201 -26.14 -14.86 3.53
C ALA A 201 -26.14 -15.40 2.10
N ASP A 202 -25.92 -14.49 1.14
CA ASP A 202 -26.23 -14.76 -0.27
C ASP A 202 -25.00 -14.77 -1.19
N LYS A 203 -23.93 -14.04 -0.84
CA LYS A 203 -22.80 -13.77 -1.74
C LYS A 203 -21.47 -14.33 -1.22
N LEU A 204 -21.46 -15.63 -0.95
CA LEU A 204 -20.28 -16.32 -0.43
C LEU A 204 -19.88 -17.51 -1.31
N ILE A 205 -18.60 -17.60 -1.63
CA ILE A 205 -17.99 -18.70 -2.38
C ILE A 205 -17.14 -19.50 -1.41
N GLU A 206 -17.60 -20.71 -1.06
CA GLU A 206 -16.86 -21.64 -0.18
C GLU A 206 -16.03 -22.63 -1.01
N LEU A 207 -14.71 -22.45 -1.03
CA LEU A 207 -13.81 -23.27 -1.85
C LEU A 207 -13.88 -24.77 -1.51
N LYS A 208 -14.11 -25.13 -0.23
CA LYS A 208 -14.27 -26.53 0.19
C LYS A 208 -15.40 -27.28 -0.53
N ASN A 209 -16.38 -26.57 -1.08
CA ASN A 209 -17.51 -27.17 -1.79
C ASN A 209 -17.14 -27.57 -3.23
N TYR A 210 -16.03 -27.05 -3.76
CA TYR A 210 -15.61 -27.25 -5.15
C TYR A 210 -14.32 -28.06 -5.26
N ILE A 211 -13.41 -27.91 -4.30
CA ILE A 211 -12.10 -28.56 -4.29
C ILE A 211 -11.80 -29.20 -2.93
N ASN A 212 -10.92 -30.21 -2.93
CA ASN A 212 -10.39 -30.76 -1.69
C ASN A 212 -9.26 -29.84 -1.19
N MET A 213 -9.44 -29.20 -0.04
CA MET A 213 -8.43 -28.28 0.50
C MET A 213 -7.10 -28.97 0.83
N SER A 214 -7.09 -30.30 1.05
CA SER A 214 -5.85 -31.07 1.24
C SER A 214 -4.98 -31.17 -0.03
N ASP A 215 -5.53 -30.85 -1.20
CA ASP A 215 -4.81 -30.79 -2.48
C ASP A 215 -4.14 -29.41 -2.70
N THR A 216 -4.13 -28.55 -1.68
CA THR A 216 -3.54 -27.21 -1.71
C THR A 216 -2.38 -27.13 -0.72
N ILE A 217 -1.25 -26.59 -1.16
CA ILE A 217 -0.05 -26.36 -0.34
C ILE A 217 -0.27 -25.14 0.56
N GLN A 218 -0.83 -24.07 -0.02
CA GLN A 218 -1.04 -22.81 0.68
C GLN A 218 -2.26 -22.10 0.09
N MET A 219 -3.04 -21.47 0.97
CA MET A 219 -4.05 -20.47 0.63
C MET A 219 -3.71 -19.21 1.42
N LYS A 220 -3.68 -18.07 0.73
CA LYS A 220 -3.49 -16.76 1.37
C LYS A 220 -4.68 -15.85 1.08
N ASP A 221 -5.05 -15.13 2.13
CA ASP A 221 -6.18 -14.21 2.20
C ASP A 221 -7.57 -14.87 2.12
N ARG A 222 -8.59 -14.04 2.27
CA ARG A 222 -10.01 -14.31 2.02
C ARG A 222 -10.68 -13.04 1.52
N GLY A 223 -11.78 -13.17 0.79
CA GLY A 223 -12.56 -12.05 0.29
C GLY A 223 -12.46 -11.90 -1.22
N PRO A 224 -12.23 -10.69 -1.76
CA PRO A 224 -12.28 -10.42 -3.19
C PRO A 224 -11.14 -11.04 -3.98
N VAL A 225 -9.97 -11.18 -3.37
CA VAL A 225 -8.81 -11.76 -4.03
C VAL A 225 -8.22 -12.82 -3.10
N VAL A 226 -8.09 -14.04 -3.61
CA VAL A 226 -7.47 -15.15 -2.88
C VAL A 226 -6.33 -15.71 -3.71
N SER A 227 -5.21 -15.93 -3.04
CA SER A 227 -4.03 -16.55 -3.63
C SER A 227 -3.95 -18.03 -3.27
N LEU A 228 -3.88 -18.90 -4.27
CA LEU A 228 -3.92 -20.34 -4.08
C LEU A 228 -2.71 -21.03 -4.73
N TRP A 229 -2.04 -21.90 -3.96
CA TRP A 229 -0.97 -22.77 -4.43
C TRP A 229 -1.43 -24.23 -4.35
N PRO A 230 -2.01 -24.78 -5.44
CA PRO A 230 -2.28 -26.21 -5.56
C PRO A 230 -1.00 -27.06 -5.48
N THR A 231 -1.15 -28.34 -5.17
CA THR A 231 -0.07 -29.29 -5.50
C THR A 231 0.09 -29.39 -7.02
N PRO A 232 1.31 -29.58 -7.56
CA PRO A 232 1.55 -29.56 -9.01
C PRO A 232 0.67 -30.53 -9.80
N GLU A 233 0.42 -31.71 -9.26
CA GLU A 233 -0.41 -32.76 -9.86
C GLU A 233 -1.91 -32.43 -9.83
N LYS A 234 -2.36 -31.54 -8.93
CA LYS A 234 -3.75 -31.12 -8.79
C LYS A 234 -4.06 -29.76 -9.42
N HIS A 235 -3.04 -29.00 -9.83
CA HIS A 235 -3.21 -27.66 -10.39
C HIS A 235 -4.25 -27.60 -11.51
N ALA A 236 -4.12 -28.45 -12.53
CA ALA A 236 -5.03 -28.43 -13.68
C ALA A 236 -6.48 -28.81 -13.29
N GLU A 237 -6.63 -29.80 -12.40
CA GLU A 237 -7.94 -30.24 -11.89
C GLU A 237 -8.63 -29.12 -11.10
N ILE A 238 -7.89 -28.51 -10.16
CA ILE A 238 -8.37 -27.41 -9.32
C ILE A 238 -8.73 -26.19 -10.19
N TYR A 239 -7.88 -25.83 -11.14
CA TYR A 239 -8.15 -24.72 -12.07
C TYR A 239 -9.47 -24.92 -12.82
N GLN A 240 -9.70 -26.10 -13.41
CA GLN A 240 -10.93 -26.36 -14.17
C GLN A 240 -12.17 -26.37 -13.27
N LYS A 241 -12.09 -26.94 -12.07
CA LYS A 241 -13.19 -26.95 -11.11
C LYS A 241 -13.56 -25.53 -10.66
N LEU A 242 -12.57 -24.71 -10.30
CA LEU A 242 -12.81 -23.35 -9.82
C LEU A 242 -13.24 -22.41 -10.95
N LYS A 243 -12.78 -22.62 -12.19
CA LYS A 243 -13.19 -21.81 -13.35
C LYS A 243 -14.67 -21.96 -13.70
N ALA A 244 -15.30 -23.06 -13.29
CA ALA A 244 -16.74 -23.29 -13.48
C ALA A 244 -17.61 -22.64 -12.37
N VAL A 245 -16.99 -22.06 -11.34
CA VAL A 245 -17.70 -21.40 -10.25
C VAL A 245 -18.16 -20.02 -10.70
N GLU A 246 -19.46 -19.74 -10.59
CA GLU A 246 -20.02 -18.44 -10.92
C GLU A 246 -19.54 -17.34 -9.95
N HIS A 247 -19.55 -16.09 -10.41
CA HIS A 247 -19.22 -14.89 -9.62
C HIS A 247 -17.77 -14.77 -9.15
N MET A 248 -16.87 -15.56 -9.73
CA MET A 248 -15.43 -15.45 -9.52
C MET A 248 -14.69 -15.81 -10.81
N ASP A 249 -13.68 -15.01 -11.14
CA ASP A 249 -12.68 -15.36 -12.13
C ASP A 249 -11.52 -16.13 -11.50
N VAL A 250 -10.96 -17.06 -12.26
CA VAL A 250 -9.77 -17.82 -11.87
C VAL A 250 -8.71 -17.65 -12.93
N TYR A 251 -7.56 -17.11 -12.52
CA TYR A 251 -6.46 -16.81 -13.41
C TYR A 251 -5.25 -17.68 -13.09
N ASN A 252 -4.70 -18.36 -14.10
CA ASN A 252 -3.28 -18.67 -14.06
C ASN A 252 -2.49 -17.37 -14.21
N ILE A 253 -1.24 -17.36 -13.73
CA ILE A 253 -0.36 -16.18 -13.78
C ILE A 253 -0.37 -15.49 -15.16
N GLN A 254 -0.28 -16.25 -16.25
CA GLN A 254 -0.20 -15.69 -17.61
C GLN A 254 -1.50 -15.01 -18.06
N ASP A 255 -2.63 -15.51 -17.55
CA ASP A 255 -3.98 -15.09 -17.91
C ASP A 255 -4.45 -13.88 -17.09
N ILE A 256 -3.75 -13.53 -16.01
CA ILE A 256 -4.05 -12.34 -15.21
C ILE A 256 -4.04 -11.09 -16.12
N PRO A 257 -5.10 -10.25 -16.08
CA PRO A 257 -5.21 -9.07 -16.93
C PRO A 257 -4.00 -8.13 -16.78
N ASN A 258 -3.41 -7.73 -17.92
CA ASN A 258 -2.25 -6.84 -17.94
C ASN A 258 -2.51 -5.51 -17.22
N ARG A 259 -3.76 -5.01 -17.26
CA ARG A 259 -4.15 -3.74 -16.61
C ARG A 259 -4.00 -3.75 -15.09
N PHE A 260 -3.95 -4.93 -14.46
CA PHE A 260 -3.74 -5.06 -13.02
C PHE A 260 -2.29 -4.77 -12.62
N PHE A 261 -1.33 -4.91 -13.55
CA PHE A 261 0.10 -4.79 -13.24
C PHE A 261 0.50 -5.63 -12.01
N TYR A 262 0.03 -6.88 -12.00
CA TYR A 262 0.11 -7.80 -10.87
C TYR A 262 1.00 -9.01 -11.19
N LYS A 263 0.81 -9.63 -12.37
CA LYS A 263 1.29 -10.97 -12.68
C LYS A 263 2.81 -11.18 -12.72
N LYS A 264 3.59 -10.10 -12.82
CA LYS A 264 5.05 -10.19 -12.76
C LYS A 264 5.62 -10.14 -11.34
N GLY A 265 4.76 -9.99 -10.32
CA GLY A 265 5.18 -9.95 -8.93
C GLY A 265 5.77 -11.30 -8.47
N LYS A 266 6.80 -11.22 -7.62
CA LYS A 266 7.53 -12.38 -7.10
C LYS A 266 6.65 -13.35 -6.30
N PHE A 267 5.65 -12.83 -5.60
CA PHE A 267 4.80 -13.60 -4.68
C PHE A 267 3.41 -13.89 -5.24
N VAL A 268 3.22 -13.72 -6.55
CA VAL A 268 1.98 -14.07 -7.23
C VAL A 268 1.77 -15.58 -7.18
N SER A 269 0.57 -15.99 -6.80
CA SER A 269 0.18 -17.40 -6.71
C SER A 269 -0.02 -18.03 -8.10
N PRO A 270 0.17 -19.36 -8.24
CA PRO A 270 -0.14 -20.09 -9.46
C PRO A 270 -1.59 -19.88 -9.91
N LEU A 271 -2.53 -19.82 -8.96
CA LEU A 271 -3.93 -19.47 -9.17
C LEU A 271 -4.31 -18.25 -8.35
N THR A 272 -4.69 -17.18 -9.04
CA THR A 272 -5.29 -15.98 -8.44
C THR A 272 -6.80 -16.00 -8.69
N LEU A 273 -7.55 -15.98 -7.60
CA LEU A 273 -9.02 -16.00 -7.58
C LEU A 273 -9.51 -14.57 -7.37
N VAL A 274 -10.45 -14.10 -8.19
CA VAL A 274 -10.97 -12.72 -8.12
C VAL A 274 -12.50 -12.74 -8.13
N ALA A 275 -13.13 -12.31 -7.04
CA ALA A 275 -14.58 -12.27 -6.91
C ALA A 275 -15.19 -11.04 -7.61
N GLU A 276 -16.43 -11.19 -8.08
CA GLU A 276 -17.27 -10.06 -8.48
C GLU A 276 -17.61 -9.15 -7.29
N GLU A 277 -17.95 -7.87 -7.55
CA GLU A 277 -18.25 -6.90 -6.49
C GLU A 277 -19.35 -7.39 -5.52
N GLY A 278 -19.01 -7.37 -4.23
CA GLY A 278 -19.88 -7.84 -3.13
C GLY A 278 -19.88 -9.35 -2.89
N TRP A 279 -19.23 -10.15 -3.76
CA TRP A 279 -18.97 -11.57 -3.52
C TRP A 279 -17.69 -11.79 -2.71
N PHE A 280 -17.72 -12.79 -1.84
CA PHE A 280 -16.64 -13.03 -0.90
C PHE A 280 -16.16 -14.48 -0.98
N ILE A 281 -14.86 -14.69 -1.18
CA ILE A 281 -14.27 -16.04 -1.27
C ILE A 281 -13.72 -16.44 0.09
N VAL A 282 -14.07 -17.65 0.55
CA VAL A 282 -13.56 -18.25 1.77
C VAL A 282 -13.19 -19.70 1.53
N GLU A 283 -12.35 -20.25 2.41
CA GLU A 283 -12.17 -21.70 2.46
C GLU A 283 -13.50 -22.38 2.86
N SER A 284 -14.12 -21.91 3.93
CA SER A 284 -15.30 -22.49 4.57
C SER A 284 -16.00 -21.43 5.41
N ARG A 285 -17.34 -21.45 5.46
CA ARG A 285 -18.12 -20.66 6.42
C ARG A 285 -17.66 -20.89 7.84
N ASP A 286 -17.40 -22.14 8.23
CA ASP A 286 -17.03 -22.51 9.61
C ASP A 286 -15.74 -21.85 10.12
N LYS A 287 -14.89 -21.36 9.21
CA LYS A 287 -13.63 -20.68 9.53
C LYS A 287 -13.74 -19.15 9.54
N LEU A 288 -14.93 -18.59 9.27
CA LEU A 288 -15.16 -17.15 9.38
C LEU A 288 -15.16 -16.71 10.85
N PRO A 289 -14.64 -15.50 11.16
CA PRO A 289 -14.74 -14.95 12.50
C PRO A 289 -16.19 -14.58 12.79
N TYR A 290 -16.87 -15.45 13.52
CA TYR A 290 -18.25 -15.25 13.95
C TYR A 290 -18.32 -14.65 15.35
N TRP A 291 -19.41 -13.94 15.62
CA TRP A 291 -19.82 -13.72 17.01
C TRP A 291 -20.24 -15.02 17.66
N GLU A 292 -19.76 -15.29 18.86
CA GLU A 292 -20.32 -16.33 19.72
C GLU A 292 -20.93 -15.68 20.96
N ASN A 293 -22.25 -15.45 20.94
CA ASN A 293 -23.02 -15.03 22.11
C ASN A 293 -23.90 -16.16 22.69
N GLY A 294 -23.68 -17.39 22.24
CA GLY A 294 -24.33 -18.60 22.75
C GLY A 294 -25.85 -18.70 22.57
N THR A 295 -26.52 -17.74 21.92
CA THR A 295 -28.00 -17.70 21.83
C THR A 295 -28.55 -17.36 20.44
N GLY A 296 -27.70 -17.08 19.45
CA GLY A 296 -28.12 -16.72 18.08
C GLY A 296 -27.41 -17.53 16.96
N ARG A 297 -27.82 -17.29 15.71
CA ARG A 297 -27.08 -17.76 14.52
C ARG A 297 -25.71 -17.09 14.48
N LYS A 298 -24.69 -17.83 14.04
CA LYS A 298 -23.34 -17.29 13.79
C LYS A 298 -23.41 -16.23 12.67
N GLU A 299 -23.33 -14.97 13.04
CA GLU A 299 -23.26 -13.83 12.11
C GLU A 299 -21.82 -13.34 12.02
N ALA A 300 -21.31 -13.21 10.80
CA ALA A 300 -19.97 -12.69 10.57
C ALA A 300 -19.95 -11.18 10.84
N TRP A 301 -18.88 -10.70 11.49
CA TRP A 301 -18.82 -9.34 12.07
C TRP A 301 -18.56 -8.20 11.08
N GLN A 302 -18.42 -8.50 9.79
CA GLN A 302 -17.99 -7.51 8.82
C GLN A 302 -19.08 -7.27 7.79
N ASN A 303 -19.43 -6.02 7.55
CA ASN A 303 -20.48 -5.61 6.63
C ASN A 303 -19.91 -4.86 5.41
N GLY A 304 -18.64 -4.46 5.45
CA GLY A 304 -17.94 -3.86 4.32
C GLY A 304 -16.63 -4.58 4.00
N TRP A 305 -16.22 -4.51 2.73
CA TRP A 305 -14.91 -4.99 2.28
C TRP A 305 -14.39 -4.21 1.06
N HIS A 306 -13.12 -4.44 0.72
CA HIS A 306 -12.42 -3.78 -0.38
C HIS A 306 -11.41 -4.75 -1.03
N GLY A 307 -10.73 -4.31 -2.10
CA GLY A 307 -9.74 -5.12 -2.82
C GLY A 307 -10.29 -5.81 -4.07
N TYR A 308 -11.55 -5.54 -4.41
CA TYR A 308 -12.12 -5.83 -5.71
C TYR A 308 -11.41 -5.04 -6.81
N ASP A 309 -11.84 -5.24 -8.05
CA ASP A 309 -11.34 -4.53 -9.23
C ASP A 309 -11.24 -3.01 -9.00
N ASN A 310 -10.07 -2.45 -9.26
CA ASN A 310 -9.76 -1.05 -9.00
C ASN A 310 -10.47 -0.07 -9.95
N GLU A 311 -11.17 -0.56 -10.98
CA GLU A 311 -12.02 0.27 -11.85
C GLU A 311 -13.43 0.49 -11.31
N LEU A 312 -13.86 -0.32 -10.31
CA LEU A 312 -15.13 -0.15 -9.62
C LEU A 312 -15.18 1.19 -8.88
N MET A 313 -16.36 1.81 -8.89
CA MET A 313 -16.55 3.13 -8.29
C MET A 313 -16.33 3.07 -6.77
N ASP A 314 -16.84 2.04 -6.10
CA ASP A 314 -16.70 1.89 -4.65
C ASP A 314 -15.25 1.65 -4.22
N MET A 315 -14.37 1.18 -5.11
CA MET A 315 -12.95 0.95 -4.82
C MET A 315 -12.09 2.21 -4.97
N ARG A 316 -12.63 3.32 -5.48
CA ARG A 316 -11.84 4.55 -5.66
C ARG A 316 -11.57 5.24 -4.34
N GLY A 317 -10.30 5.61 -4.14
CA GLY A 317 -9.89 6.49 -3.06
C GLY A 317 -10.15 7.98 -3.34
N PHE A 318 -9.90 8.82 -2.34
CA PHE A 318 -9.94 10.28 -2.48
C PHE A 318 -8.53 10.87 -2.56
N PHE A 319 -8.42 12.08 -3.12
CA PHE A 319 -7.20 12.89 -3.09
C PHE A 319 -7.57 14.36 -2.91
N LEU A 320 -6.97 15.03 -1.93
CA LEU A 320 -7.07 16.45 -1.66
C LEU A 320 -5.66 17.00 -1.41
N ALA A 321 -5.42 18.22 -1.87
CA ALA A 321 -4.16 18.90 -1.67
C ALA A 321 -4.39 20.38 -1.40
N PHE A 322 -3.64 20.97 -0.48
CA PHE A 322 -3.63 22.41 -0.25
C PHE A 322 -2.26 22.87 0.24
N GLY A 323 -1.93 24.13 -0.03
CA GLY A 323 -0.62 24.69 0.29
C GLY A 323 -0.18 25.70 -0.75
N PRO A 324 0.98 26.35 -0.54
CA PRO A 324 1.48 27.42 -1.40
C PRO A 324 1.80 26.98 -2.83
N ASP A 325 2.03 25.69 -3.08
CA ASP A 325 2.39 25.18 -4.41
C ASP A 325 1.18 24.58 -5.17
N PHE A 326 -0.01 24.63 -4.57
CA PHE A 326 -1.24 24.13 -5.16
C PHE A 326 -2.20 25.25 -5.58
N ARG A 327 -2.92 25.02 -6.68
CA ARG A 327 -4.03 25.89 -7.09
C ARG A 327 -5.14 25.85 -6.03
N SER A 328 -5.58 27.03 -5.62
CA SER A 328 -6.78 27.16 -4.78
C SER A 328 -8.06 27.04 -5.63
N ASN A 329 -9.14 26.53 -5.03
CA ASN A 329 -10.45 26.38 -5.67
C ASN A 329 -10.42 25.63 -7.02
N TYR A 330 -9.59 24.59 -7.10
CA TYR A 330 -9.41 23.80 -8.32
C TYR A 330 -9.89 22.36 -8.13
N ARG A 331 -10.66 21.85 -9.09
CA ARG A 331 -11.08 20.45 -9.15
C ARG A 331 -10.33 19.73 -10.27
N ALA A 332 -9.49 18.81 -9.85
CA ALA A 332 -8.75 17.88 -10.69
C ALA A 332 -9.65 16.89 -11.46
N PRO A 333 -9.28 16.48 -12.70
CA PRO A 333 -9.74 15.19 -13.22
C PRO A 333 -9.15 14.03 -12.39
N PRO A 334 -9.71 12.80 -12.49
CA PRO A 334 -9.18 11.65 -11.77
C PRO A 334 -7.70 11.38 -12.08
N ILE A 335 -6.92 11.12 -11.04
CA ILE A 335 -5.52 10.67 -11.13
C ILE A 335 -5.39 9.22 -10.67
N ARG A 336 -4.27 8.57 -10.96
CA ARG A 336 -3.94 7.24 -10.42
C ARG A 336 -3.05 7.38 -9.18
N SER A 337 -3.15 6.45 -8.24
CA SER A 337 -2.34 6.48 -7.00
C SER A 337 -0.82 6.52 -7.26
N VAL A 338 -0.35 5.90 -8.34
CA VAL A 338 1.06 5.96 -8.78
C VAL A 338 1.51 7.38 -9.14
N ASP A 339 0.60 8.27 -9.56
CA ASP A 339 0.91 9.65 -9.92
C ASP A 339 1.28 10.49 -8.69
N VAL A 340 0.76 10.14 -7.51
CA VAL A 340 1.00 10.88 -6.26
C VAL A 340 2.49 10.91 -5.91
N TYR A 341 3.26 9.89 -6.28
CA TYR A 341 4.72 9.87 -6.06
C TYR A 341 5.44 11.03 -6.75
N ASN A 342 5.06 11.36 -7.99
CA ASN A 342 5.66 12.47 -8.73
C ASN A 342 5.36 13.82 -8.06
N ILE A 343 4.13 14.01 -7.58
CA ILE A 343 3.74 15.19 -6.81
C ILE A 343 4.61 15.29 -5.55
N MET A 344 4.74 14.20 -4.80
CA MET A 344 5.52 14.20 -3.55
C MET A 344 7.01 14.45 -3.79
N CYS A 345 7.62 13.85 -4.82
CA CYS A 345 9.02 14.11 -5.16
C CYS A 345 9.25 15.58 -5.52
N SER A 346 8.36 16.15 -6.32
CA SER A 346 8.42 17.56 -6.72
C SER A 346 8.33 18.50 -5.52
N LEU A 347 7.42 18.24 -4.59
CA LEU A 347 7.28 19.04 -3.36
C LEU A 347 8.49 18.88 -2.44
N ALA A 348 9.02 17.67 -2.29
CA ALA A 348 10.20 17.41 -1.48
C ALA A 348 11.51 17.97 -2.08
N GLY A 349 11.48 18.44 -3.34
CA GLY A 349 12.65 18.90 -4.07
C GLY A 349 13.67 17.79 -4.32
N VAL A 350 13.20 16.58 -4.61
CA VAL A 350 14.04 15.42 -4.95
C VAL A 350 13.70 14.91 -6.34
N GLN A 351 14.69 14.36 -7.04
CA GLN A 351 14.44 13.75 -8.34
C GLN A 351 13.65 12.45 -8.17
N PRO A 352 12.50 12.28 -8.85
CA PRO A 352 11.75 11.04 -8.77
C PRO A 352 12.58 9.91 -9.39
N LEU A 353 12.64 8.77 -8.71
CA LEU A 353 13.15 7.54 -9.31
C LEU A 353 12.22 7.10 -10.45
N PRO A 354 12.68 6.23 -11.39
CA PRO A 354 11.79 5.69 -12.40
C PRO A 354 10.55 5.11 -11.72
N ASN A 355 9.38 5.41 -12.25
CA ASN A 355 8.09 5.07 -11.66
C ASN A 355 7.00 4.98 -12.73
N ASN A 356 5.78 4.59 -12.34
CA ASN A 356 4.64 4.37 -13.23
C ASN A 356 3.66 5.58 -13.26
N GLY A 357 3.96 6.64 -12.52
CA GLY A 357 3.19 7.88 -12.51
C GLY A 357 3.38 8.67 -13.81
N SER A 358 2.34 9.38 -14.24
CA SER A 358 2.35 10.22 -15.44
C SER A 358 2.15 11.69 -15.10
N TRP A 359 3.09 12.52 -15.54
CA TRP A 359 2.95 13.98 -15.48
C TRP A 359 1.82 14.50 -16.36
N SER A 360 1.48 13.85 -17.46
CA SER A 360 0.38 14.33 -18.33
C SER A 360 -0.97 14.31 -17.62
N ARG A 361 -1.18 13.37 -16.69
CA ARG A 361 -2.37 13.34 -15.81
C ARG A 361 -2.34 14.44 -14.74
N LEU A 362 -1.16 14.98 -14.45
CA LEU A 362 -0.91 15.98 -13.40
C LEU A 362 -0.76 17.41 -13.93
N GLN A 363 -0.50 17.61 -15.23
CA GLN A 363 -0.14 18.91 -15.82
C GLN A 363 -1.18 20.04 -15.65
N LEU A 364 -2.40 19.74 -15.21
CA LEU A 364 -3.42 20.75 -14.93
C LEU A 364 -3.41 21.29 -13.48
N HIS A 365 -2.55 20.78 -12.59
CA HIS A 365 -2.71 20.93 -11.13
C HIS A 365 -1.76 21.94 -10.46
N GLN A 366 -0.57 22.18 -11.01
CA GLN A 366 0.44 23.03 -10.39
C GLN A 366 0.33 24.49 -10.88
N GLN A 367 0.47 25.44 -9.97
CA GLN A 367 0.71 26.84 -10.35
C GLN A 367 2.18 26.95 -10.72
N GLN A 368 2.45 27.19 -12.00
CA GLN A 368 3.77 27.26 -12.63
C GLN A 368 4.45 25.89 -12.82
N SER A 369 5.00 25.72 -14.03
CA SER A 369 5.78 24.57 -14.46
C SER A 369 6.91 24.27 -13.47
N PRO A 370 7.29 23.00 -13.24
CA PRO A 370 8.50 22.70 -12.49
C PRO A 370 9.68 23.37 -13.20
N ILE A 371 10.24 24.40 -12.57
CA ILE A 371 11.47 25.06 -12.99
C ILE A 371 12.62 24.11 -12.67
N PHE A 372 12.75 23.02 -13.43
CA PHE A 372 13.96 22.21 -13.58
C PHE A 372 13.82 21.33 -14.83
N PHE A 373 13.81 21.96 -16.00
CA PHE A 373 14.30 21.29 -17.21
C PHE A 373 15.78 21.62 -17.33
N LEU A 374 16.65 20.76 -16.77
CA LEU A 374 17.98 20.62 -17.33
C LEU A 374 17.86 19.77 -18.59
N GLN A 375 18.39 20.33 -19.67
CA GLN A 375 18.29 19.88 -21.05
C GLN A 375 18.76 18.43 -21.23
N GLY A 376 18.08 17.75 -22.16
CA GLY A 376 18.71 16.70 -22.97
C GLY A 376 18.11 15.32 -22.81
N GLN A 377 17.01 15.05 -23.53
CA GLN A 377 16.86 13.84 -24.35
C GLN A 377 15.94 14.18 -25.55
N PRO A 378 16.27 13.73 -26.76
CA PRO A 378 15.54 14.10 -27.97
C PRO A 378 14.18 13.39 -28.06
N SER A 379 13.20 14.10 -28.60
CA SER A 379 11.87 13.59 -28.94
C SER A 379 11.96 12.37 -29.87
N PRO A 380 11.04 11.39 -29.76
CA PRO A 380 10.98 10.29 -30.71
C PRO A 380 10.57 10.83 -32.09
N VAL A 381 11.43 10.62 -33.06
CA VAL A 381 11.13 10.86 -34.48
C VAL A 381 10.03 9.90 -34.91
N ASN A 382 8.97 10.48 -35.45
CA ASN A 382 7.91 9.78 -36.16
C ASN A 382 8.43 9.38 -37.55
N THR A 383 8.46 8.09 -37.85
CA THR A 383 8.53 7.61 -39.25
C THR A 383 7.63 6.40 -39.42
N ASP A 384 6.38 6.69 -39.79
CA ASP A 384 5.64 5.84 -40.70
C ASP A 384 6.37 5.83 -42.06
N THR A 385 6.98 4.70 -42.41
CA THR A 385 7.19 4.34 -43.82
C THR A 385 7.22 2.82 -43.97
N VAL A 386 6.14 2.34 -44.58
CA VAL A 386 5.98 1.07 -45.30
C VAL A 386 7.23 0.74 -46.12
N PHE A 387 7.79 -0.48 -45.99
CA PHE A 387 8.35 -1.24 -47.12
C PHE A 387 8.49 -2.75 -46.79
N LYS A 388 7.68 -3.53 -47.50
CA LYS A 388 7.77 -4.91 -48.02
C LYS A 388 8.88 -5.87 -47.55
N GLU A 389 8.45 -7.11 -47.28
CA GLU A 389 9.24 -8.35 -47.27
C GLU A 389 10.15 -8.53 -48.52
N PRO A 390 11.13 -9.45 -48.43
CA PRO A 390 10.89 -10.76 -49.07
C PRO A 390 11.31 -12.00 -48.24
N ARG A 391 10.57 -13.08 -48.49
CA ARG A 391 10.78 -14.50 -48.10
C ARG A 391 12.13 -15.11 -48.54
N ALA A 392 12.64 -16.03 -47.72
CA ALA A 392 13.18 -17.37 -48.07
C ALA A 392 13.49 -18.14 -46.74
N LEU A 393 12.82 -19.23 -46.35
CA LEU A 393 12.86 -20.65 -46.76
C LEU A 393 14.17 -21.42 -46.51
N LEU A 394 14.05 -22.46 -45.65
CA LEU A 394 14.73 -23.79 -45.56
C LEU A 394 15.19 -24.08 -44.10
N LYS A 395 14.51 -24.95 -43.34
CA LYS A 395 14.43 -26.44 -43.32
C LYS A 395 15.42 -27.09 -42.33
N ASP A 396 14.83 -27.75 -41.33
CA ASP A 396 15.13 -29.04 -40.67
C ASP A 396 16.57 -29.53 -40.48
N HIS A 397 16.89 -29.92 -39.24
CA HIS A 397 17.39 -31.27 -38.95
C HIS A 397 17.19 -31.70 -37.47
N ASN A 398 16.62 -32.90 -37.32
CA ASN A 398 16.57 -33.75 -36.12
C ASN A 398 17.96 -34.12 -35.58
N THR A 399 18.04 -34.44 -34.28
CA THR A 399 18.54 -35.75 -33.80
C THR A 399 18.28 -35.96 -32.30
N GLU A 400 17.74 -37.12 -31.98
CA GLU A 400 17.60 -37.73 -30.65
C GLU A 400 18.96 -38.17 -30.07
N ARG A 401 19.05 -38.30 -28.74
CA ARG A 401 19.56 -39.52 -28.08
C ARG A 401 19.25 -39.58 -26.57
N VAL A 402 18.94 -40.82 -26.20
CA VAL A 402 18.55 -41.41 -24.91
C VAL A 402 19.75 -41.62 -23.98
N GLY A 403 19.49 -41.69 -22.66
CA GLY A 403 20.41 -42.25 -21.66
C GLY A 403 19.76 -42.39 -20.28
N ASP A 404 19.29 -43.59 -19.98
CA ASP A 404 18.68 -44.06 -18.73
C ASP A 404 19.66 -44.15 -17.54
N GLY A 405 19.11 -44.21 -16.30
CA GLY A 405 19.80 -44.84 -15.17
C GLY A 405 19.41 -44.41 -13.74
N VAL A 406 18.28 -44.95 -13.22
CA VAL A 406 18.13 -45.71 -11.94
C VAL A 406 18.87 -45.24 -10.65
N ASN A 407 18.39 -45.27 -9.39
CA ASN A 407 17.14 -45.45 -8.65
C ASN A 407 17.52 -45.45 -7.11
N VAL A 408 16.51 -45.35 -6.23
CA VAL A 408 16.41 -45.90 -4.84
C VAL A 408 16.56 -44.97 -3.59
N ASN A 409 15.37 -44.65 -3.05
CA ASN A 409 14.87 -44.65 -1.64
C ASN A 409 15.69 -44.08 -0.46
N LYS A 410 15.01 -43.23 0.36
CA LYS A 410 14.43 -43.67 1.66
C LYS A 410 13.54 -42.61 2.35
N THR A 411 12.50 -43.15 2.97
CA THR A 411 11.41 -42.69 3.85
C THR A 411 11.79 -42.00 5.18
N SER A 412 10.94 -41.06 5.64
CA SER A 412 10.32 -40.97 7.00
C SER A 412 9.52 -39.65 7.13
N LYS A 413 8.18 -39.58 7.11
CA LYS A 413 7.17 -39.81 8.18
C LYS A 413 7.38 -39.07 9.53
N THR A 414 6.29 -38.43 9.98
CA THR A 414 5.92 -37.96 11.35
C THR A 414 6.56 -36.65 11.83
N ASN A 415 5.89 -35.67 12.48
CA ASN A 415 4.58 -35.60 13.13
C ASN A 415 4.04 -34.16 13.09
N ALA A 416 2.72 -34.06 12.97
CA ALA A 416 1.94 -32.89 13.34
C ALA A 416 1.78 -32.83 14.87
N THR A 417 2.02 -31.68 15.46
CA THR A 417 1.50 -31.32 16.80
C THR A 417 1.02 -29.89 16.74
N GLY A 418 -0.27 -29.71 16.99
CA GLY A 418 -0.97 -28.45 16.93
C GLY A 418 -0.43 -27.42 17.93
N PHE A 419 -0.45 -26.18 17.49
CA PHE A 419 -0.45 -25.03 18.38
C PHE A 419 -1.85 -24.45 18.37
N GLU A 420 -2.47 -24.45 19.54
CA GLU A 420 -3.66 -23.67 19.85
C GLU A 420 -3.36 -22.19 19.63
N ASP A 421 -3.88 -21.64 18.54
CA ASP A 421 -3.73 -20.22 18.23
C ASP A 421 -4.78 -19.43 19.02
N LYS A 422 -4.41 -19.00 20.23
CA LYS A 422 -5.10 -17.91 20.95
C LYS A 422 -4.60 -16.55 20.44
N GLY A 423 -4.59 -16.38 19.13
CA GLY A 423 -4.21 -15.15 18.44
C GLY A 423 -5.37 -14.18 18.37
N ALA A 424 -5.18 -12.97 18.89
CA ALA A 424 -6.06 -11.84 18.64
C ALA A 424 -6.27 -11.65 17.13
N LEU A 425 -7.50 -11.83 16.67
CA LEU A 425 -7.89 -11.77 15.26
C LEU A 425 -7.76 -10.32 14.73
N PHE A 426 -6.61 -10.01 14.15
CA PHE A 426 -6.37 -8.79 13.38
C PHE A 426 -6.52 -9.08 11.90
N HIS A 427 -7.71 -8.90 11.33
CA HIS A 427 -7.93 -9.05 9.89
C HIS A 427 -8.63 -7.83 9.29
N SER A 428 -8.02 -7.36 8.19
CA SER A 428 -8.26 -6.15 7.39
C SER A 428 -8.06 -4.82 8.13
N LYS A 429 -6.90 -4.20 7.90
CA LYS A 429 -6.57 -2.86 8.37
C LYS A 429 -6.24 -2.03 7.14
N LEU A 430 -7.14 -1.22 6.59
CA LEU A 430 -6.75 -0.30 5.52
C LEU A 430 -7.22 1.17 5.66
N HIS A 431 -6.77 2.10 4.79
CA HIS A 431 -5.99 3.26 5.25
C HIS A 431 -6.53 4.67 4.90
N LYS A 432 -6.23 5.69 5.75
CA LYS A 432 -6.19 7.11 5.35
C LYS A 432 -4.83 7.75 5.62
N PRO A 433 -3.91 7.78 4.64
CA PRO A 433 -2.68 8.53 4.72
C PRO A 433 -2.85 10.06 4.58
N THR A 434 -2.28 10.79 5.53
CA THR A 434 -2.01 12.24 5.46
C THR A 434 -0.51 12.45 5.31
N ILE A 435 -0.07 13.17 4.28
CA ILE A 435 1.35 13.55 4.10
C ILE A 435 1.47 15.06 4.13
N LEU A 436 2.34 15.56 5.01
CA LEU A 436 2.68 16.96 5.17
C LEU A 436 4.11 17.14 4.65
N MET A 437 4.30 17.97 3.63
CA MET A 437 5.60 18.25 3.03
C MET A 437 5.89 19.73 3.07
N ARG A 438 7.12 20.06 3.42
CA ARG A 438 7.60 21.43 3.37
C ARG A 438 7.92 21.85 1.93
N LYS A 439 7.80 23.15 1.66
CA LYS A 439 8.36 23.81 0.47
C LYS A 439 9.88 23.98 0.54
#